data_AF-A0A0M4GU17-F1
#
_entry.id   AF-A0A0M4GU17-F1
#
_cell.length_a   1.000
_cell.length_b   1.000
_cell.length_c   1.000
_cell.angle_alpha   90.00
_cell.angle_beta   90.00
_cell.angle_gamma   90.00
#
_symmetry.space_group_name_H-M   'P 1'
#
loop_
_entity.id
_entity.type
_entity.pdbx_description
1 polymer ?
#
loop_
_entity_poly.entity_id
_entity_poly.type
_entity_poly.pdbx_seq_one_letter_code
_entity_poly.pdbx_strand_id
1 'polypeptide(L)'
;MTTNDWSIHDGTALRAVLPLTITRAGRDPYGRTFVCGAGWRLDLLCDWTLADPAGVVLARDQDLDEAVRAVLARLAGRALAGVECPEDAYNPVFTLDDGRLLSIEADYDGDPWHLSVDGVLDLEGPGPGDHNAWLAGNLADEP
;
A
#
# COMPACT_ATOMS: atom_id res chain seq x y z
N MET A 1 13.53 -5.18 -21.67
CA MET A 1 13.88 -5.90 -20.43
C MET A 1 12.58 -6.05 -19.69
N THR A 2 12.17 -7.29 -19.47
CA THR A 2 10.94 -7.67 -18.76
C THR A 2 11.26 -7.60 -17.27
N THR A 3 10.88 -6.52 -16.61
CA THR A 3 10.81 -6.42 -15.16
C THR A 3 9.52 -7.11 -14.73
N ASN A 4 9.58 -8.43 -14.56
CA ASN A 4 8.58 -9.12 -13.76
C ASN A 4 9.14 -9.09 -12.33
N ASP A 5 8.74 -8.07 -11.57
CA ASP A 5 9.21 -7.85 -10.21
C ASP A 5 8.21 -8.48 -9.23
N TRP A 6 8.24 -9.81 -9.12
CA TRP A 6 7.39 -10.54 -8.17
C TRP A 6 8.19 -10.81 -6.91
N SER A 7 8.51 -9.77 -6.16
CA SER A 7 9.41 -9.87 -5.01
C SER A 7 8.64 -10.20 -3.73
N ILE A 8 8.45 -11.51 -3.55
CA ILE A 8 7.98 -12.25 -2.38
C ILE A 8 8.71 -11.90 -1.03
N HIS A 9 9.64 -10.93 -1.03
CA HIS A 9 10.43 -10.46 0.13
C HIS A 9 10.30 -8.95 0.41
N ASP A 10 9.32 -8.29 -0.21
CA ASP A 10 9.19 -6.84 -0.17
C ASP A 10 8.91 -6.27 1.22
N GLY A 11 8.52 -7.08 2.20
CA GLY A 11 8.27 -6.61 3.57
C GLY A 11 9.50 -5.98 4.21
N THR A 12 10.71 -6.46 3.91
CA THR A 12 11.95 -5.85 4.42
C THR A 12 12.27 -4.54 3.71
N ALA A 13 12.17 -4.51 2.38
CA ALA A 13 12.40 -3.30 1.58
C ALA A 13 11.37 -2.21 1.89
N LEU A 14 10.10 -2.59 2.06
CA LEU A 14 8.99 -1.71 2.43
C LEU A 14 9.24 -1.02 3.79
N ARG A 15 9.72 -1.76 4.79
CA ARG A 15 10.09 -1.16 6.09
C ARG A 15 11.29 -0.22 5.97
N ALA A 16 12.25 -0.52 5.09
CA ALA A 16 13.49 0.23 4.95
C ALA A 16 13.31 1.61 4.29
N VAL A 17 12.25 1.81 3.50
CA VAL A 17 11.97 3.11 2.84
C VAL A 17 11.19 4.09 3.71
N LEU A 18 10.64 3.64 4.84
CA LEU A 18 9.92 4.49 5.78
C LEU A 18 10.90 5.29 6.67
N PRO A 19 10.53 6.48 7.15
CA PRO A 19 9.23 7.15 6.95
C PRO A 19 9.12 7.88 5.60
N LEU A 20 7.91 7.95 5.05
CA LEU A 20 7.60 8.63 3.79
C LEU A 20 6.61 9.78 4.02
N THR A 21 7.06 11.03 3.82
CA THR A 21 6.20 12.23 3.97
C THR A 21 5.23 12.36 2.80
N ILE A 22 3.94 12.45 3.12
CA ILE A 22 2.84 12.60 2.17
C ILE A 22 2.72 14.05 1.78
N THR A 23 2.89 14.35 0.49
CA THR A 23 2.59 15.69 -0.07
C THR A 23 1.19 15.73 -0.67
N ARG A 24 0.67 14.57 -1.14
CA ARG A 24 -0.66 14.47 -1.74
C ARG A 24 -1.21 13.06 -1.58
N ALA A 25 -2.52 12.97 -1.34
CA ALA A 25 -3.28 11.74 -1.50
C ALA A 25 -4.61 12.05 -2.20
N GLY A 26 -5.20 11.07 -2.88
CA GLY A 26 -6.47 11.26 -3.56
C GLY A 26 -6.83 10.08 -4.44
N ARG A 27 -7.83 10.28 -5.30
CA ARG A 27 -8.22 9.32 -6.35
C ARG A 27 -7.90 9.85 -7.74
N ASP A 28 -7.47 8.97 -8.62
CA ASP A 28 -7.33 9.28 -10.04
C ASP A 28 -8.71 9.31 -10.75
N PRO A 29 -8.77 9.63 -12.07
CA PRO A 29 -10.03 9.63 -12.82
C PRO A 29 -10.69 8.26 -12.98
N TYR A 30 -9.97 7.17 -12.71
CA TYR A 30 -10.48 5.80 -12.74
C TYR A 30 -10.94 5.33 -11.36
N GLY A 31 -10.88 6.20 -10.34
CA GLY A 31 -11.30 5.90 -8.98
C GLY A 31 -10.22 5.23 -8.14
N ARG A 32 -9.00 5.03 -8.66
CA ARG A 32 -7.90 4.38 -7.93
C ARG A 32 -7.30 5.33 -6.92
N THR A 33 -7.11 4.84 -5.71
CA THR A 33 -6.57 5.65 -4.61
C THR A 33 -5.04 5.68 -4.69
N PHE A 34 -4.45 6.82 -4.38
CA PHE A 34 -3.00 6.97 -4.29
C PHE A 34 -2.61 7.85 -3.12
N VAL A 35 -1.39 7.62 -2.62
CA VAL A 35 -0.68 8.45 -1.65
C VAL A 35 0.72 8.68 -2.20
N CYS A 36 1.21 9.92 -2.20
CA CYS A 36 2.53 10.21 -2.75
C CYS A 36 3.24 11.36 -2.03
N GLY A 37 4.54 11.45 -2.29
CA GLY A 37 5.43 12.48 -1.78
C GLY A 37 6.57 12.79 -2.74
N ALA A 38 7.65 13.37 -2.23
CA ALA A 38 8.83 13.63 -3.04
C ALA A 38 9.52 12.31 -3.40
N GLY A 39 9.60 12.00 -4.69
CA GLY A 39 10.29 10.81 -5.19
C GLY A 39 9.52 9.49 -5.08
N TRP A 40 8.37 9.44 -4.40
CA TRP A 40 7.66 8.19 -4.18
C TRP A 40 6.15 8.29 -4.43
N ARG A 41 5.54 7.14 -4.76
CA ARG A 41 4.09 6.98 -4.92
C ARG A 41 3.65 5.57 -4.56
N LEU A 42 2.66 5.49 -3.68
CA LEU A 42 1.87 4.30 -3.38
C LEU A 42 0.53 4.37 -4.13
N ASP A 43 0.26 3.40 -4.98
CA ASP A 43 -1.04 3.18 -5.62
C ASP A 43 -1.76 2.03 -4.93
N LEU A 44 -3.05 2.24 -4.61
CA LEU A 44 -3.95 1.25 -4.03
C LEU A 44 -4.93 0.82 -5.12
N LEU A 45 -4.80 -0.43 -5.52
CA LEU A 45 -5.54 -1.02 -6.62
C LEU A 45 -6.62 -2.00 -6.12
N CYS A 46 -6.59 -2.35 -4.83
CA CYS A 46 -7.56 -3.17 -4.12
C CYS A 46 -8.33 -2.36 -3.05
N ASP A 47 -9.14 -3.08 -2.28
CA ASP A 47 -9.83 -2.56 -1.10
C ASP A 47 -8.83 -2.08 -0.03
N TRP A 48 -9.20 -1.00 0.66
CA TRP A 48 -8.42 -0.45 1.78
C TRP A 48 -9.34 0.26 2.78
N THR A 49 -8.83 0.43 4.00
CA THR A 49 -9.49 1.21 5.05
C THR A 49 -8.51 2.16 5.71
N LEU A 50 -8.99 3.35 6.07
CA LEU A 50 -8.26 4.29 6.93
C LEU A 50 -9.02 4.42 8.25
N ALA A 51 -8.36 4.09 9.36
CA ALA A 51 -8.93 4.18 10.71
C ALA A 51 -8.14 5.15 11.59
N ASP A 52 -8.81 5.74 12.57
CA ASP A 52 -8.15 6.51 13.63
C ASP A 52 -7.52 5.58 14.71
N PRO A 53 -6.70 6.12 15.63
CA PRO A 53 -6.08 5.32 16.69
C PRO A 53 -7.09 4.62 17.63
N ALA A 54 -8.35 5.04 17.65
CA ALA A 54 -9.41 4.41 18.42
C ALA A 54 -10.13 3.29 17.63
N GLY A 55 -9.71 3.03 16.39
CA GLY A 55 -10.30 2.03 15.49
C GLY A 55 -11.56 2.51 14.76
N VAL A 56 -11.88 3.82 14.79
CA VAL A 56 -13.00 4.36 14.03
C VAL A 56 -12.58 4.49 12.57
N VAL A 57 -13.32 3.81 11.68
CA VAL A 57 -13.09 3.91 10.23
C VAL A 57 -13.48 5.30 9.74
N LEU A 58 -12.51 6.00 9.17
CA LEU A 58 -12.63 7.34 8.61
C LEU A 58 -13.01 7.30 7.12
N ALA A 59 -12.51 6.30 6.39
CA ALA A 59 -12.83 6.05 4.99
C ALA A 59 -12.56 4.58 4.63
N ARG A 60 -13.32 4.07 3.66
CA ARG A 60 -13.08 2.81 2.95
C ARG A 60 -13.00 3.05 1.46
N ASP A 61 -12.43 2.11 0.70
CA ASP A 61 -12.39 2.25 -0.75
C ASP A 61 -13.80 2.37 -1.37
N GLN A 62 -14.80 1.69 -0.83
CA GLN A 62 -16.14 1.64 -1.41
C GLN A 62 -17.02 2.83 -0.99
N ASP A 63 -16.52 3.74 -0.16
CA ASP A 63 -17.25 4.94 0.22
C ASP A 63 -17.42 5.90 -0.97
N LEU A 64 -18.35 6.85 -0.84
CA LEU A 64 -18.60 7.86 -1.88
C LEU A 64 -17.33 8.66 -2.18
N ASP A 65 -17.00 8.80 -3.48
CA ASP A 65 -15.76 9.41 -3.97
C ASP A 65 -15.47 10.81 -3.36
N GLU A 66 -16.48 11.67 -3.21
CA GLU A 66 -16.31 12.98 -2.58
C GLU A 66 -15.86 12.87 -1.11
N ALA A 67 -16.46 11.95 -0.35
CA ALA A 67 -16.12 11.72 1.05
C ALA A 67 -14.70 11.17 1.19
N VAL A 68 -14.35 10.19 0.35
CA VAL A 68 -13.00 9.61 0.30
C VAL A 68 -11.96 10.69 -0.05
N ARG A 69 -12.19 11.49 -1.10
CA ARG A 69 -11.29 12.58 -1.49
C ARG A 69 -11.10 13.59 -0.36
N ALA A 70 -12.17 13.93 0.37
CA ALA A 70 -12.08 14.87 1.49
C ALA A 70 -11.25 14.32 2.66
N VAL A 71 -11.31 13.01 2.92
CA VAL A 71 -10.48 12.35 3.93
C VAL A 71 -9.02 12.27 3.47
N LEU A 72 -8.76 11.79 2.25
CA LEU A 72 -7.41 11.66 1.70
C LEU A 72 -6.68 13.01 1.61
N ALA A 73 -7.37 14.09 1.23
CA ALA A 73 -6.78 15.42 1.18
C ALA A 73 -6.20 15.88 2.53
N ARG A 74 -6.70 15.38 3.66
CA ARG A 74 -6.20 15.70 5.01
C ARG A 74 -4.92 14.94 5.39
N LEU A 75 -4.47 14.00 4.55
CA LEU A 75 -3.22 13.28 4.77
C LEU A 75 -1.98 14.08 4.35
N ALA A 76 -2.15 15.15 3.56
CA ALA A 76 -1.03 16.01 3.19
C ALA A 76 -0.33 16.60 4.43
N GLY A 77 0.98 16.46 4.50
CA GLY A 77 1.81 16.85 5.64
C GLY A 77 1.97 15.79 6.72
N ARG A 78 1.28 14.64 6.62
CA ARG A 78 1.52 13.45 7.44
C ARG A 78 2.65 12.61 6.86
N ALA A 79 3.08 11.60 7.60
CA ALA A 79 4.02 10.61 7.09
C ALA A 79 3.49 9.19 7.31
N LEU A 80 3.74 8.30 6.35
CA LEU A 80 3.73 6.86 6.61
C LEU A 80 4.96 6.59 7.48
N ALA A 81 4.77 6.31 8.76
CA ALA A 81 5.83 6.26 9.77
C ALA A 81 6.31 4.82 10.05
N GLY A 82 5.44 3.84 9.84
CA GLY A 82 5.75 2.42 10.03
C GLY A 82 4.80 1.54 9.22
N VAL A 83 5.11 0.25 9.15
CA VAL A 83 4.28 -0.75 8.49
C VAL A 83 4.38 -2.09 9.22
N GLU A 84 3.23 -2.73 9.40
CA GLU A 84 3.12 -4.12 9.82
C GLU A 84 2.68 -4.96 8.63
N CYS A 85 3.44 -6.00 8.31
CA CYS A 85 3.16 -6.93 7.22
C CYS A 85 3.98 -8.23 7.41
N PRO A 86 3.62 -9.34 6.74
CA PRO A 86 4.48 -10.52 6.60
C PRO A 86 5.71 -10.22 5.71
N GLU A 87 6.55 -11.22 5.49
CA GLU A 87 7.79 -11.07 4.70
C GLU A 87 7.52 -10.73 3.24
N ASP A 88 6.44 -11.29 2.68
CA ASP A 88 5.95 -11.05 1.32
C ASP A 88 5.16 -9.75 1.17
N ALA A 89 5.10 -8.93 2.22
CA ALA A 89 4.31 -7.70 2.24
C ALA A 89 2.82 -7.88 1.90
N TYR A 90 2.25 -9.08 2.09
CA TYR A 90 0.82 -9.30 1.90
C TYR A 90 -0.02 -8.51 2.92
N ASN A 91 -1.06 -7.82 2.45
CA ASN A 91 -1.97 -7.01 3.27
C ASN A 91 -1.27 -6.10 4.31
N PRO A 92 -0.41 -5.17 3.86
CA PRO A 92 0.33 -4.33 4.79
C PRO A 92 -0.61 -3.34 5.49
N VAL A 93 -0.30 -3.04 6.74
CA VAL A 93 -0.96 -2.01 7.54
C VAL A 93 0.05 -0.91 7.82
N PHE A 94 -0.11 0.23 7.15
CA PHE A 94 0.72 1.40 7.38
C PHE A 94 0.22 2.20 8.58
N THR A 95 1.13 2.56 9.47
CA THR A 95 0.87 3.50 10.57
C THR A 95 1.31 4.90 10.15
N LEU A 96 0.43 5.88 10.24
CA LEU A 96 0.76 7.28 10.06
C LEU A 96 1.42 7.86 11.32
N ASP A 97 2.16 8.95 11.17
CA ASP A 97 2.82 9.67 12.27
C ASP A 97 1.89 10.15 13.39
N ASP A 98 0.59 10.28 13.12
CA ASP A 98 -0.45 10.60 14.12
C ASP A 98 -1.23 9.38 14.62
N GLY A 99 -0.76 8.17 14.30
CA GLY A 99 -1.30 6.90 14.77
C GLY A 99 -2.49 6.37 13.98
N ARG A 100 -2.95 7.05 12.92
CA ARG A 100 -3.95 6.47 12.01
C ARG A 100 -3.37 5.25 11.30
N LEU A 101 -4.25 4.31 10.96
CA LEU A 101 -3.88 3.07 10.28
C LEU A 101 -4.50 3.05 8.88
N LEU A 102 -3.67 2.85 7.86
CA LEU A 102 -4.08 2.54 6.50
C LEU A 102 -3.87 1.04 6.27
N SER A 103 -4.96 0.28 6.26
CA SER A 103 -4.94 -1.16 6.03
C SER A 103 -5.28 -1.47 4.58
N ILE A 104 -4.47 -2.31 3.94
CA ILE A 104 -4.69 -2.78 2.58
C ILE A 104 -5.27 -4.20 2.64
N GLU A 105 -6.32 -4.45 1.86
CA GLU A 105 -7.02 -5.74 1.78
C GLU A 105 -6.96 -6.24 0.33
N ALA A 106 -5.93 -7.04 0.01
CA ALA A 106 -5.79 -7.68 -1.28
C ALA A 106 -6.96 -8.64 -1.53
N ASP A 107 -7.77 -8.35 -2.55
CA ASP A 107 -9.02 -9.04 -2.87
C ASP A 107 -9.03 -9.65 -4.28
N TYR A 108 -7.97 -9.45 -5.07
CA TYR A 108 -7.82 -10.03 -6.41
C TYR A 108 -6.39 -10.48 -6.71
N ASP A 109 -6.26 -11.41 -7.66
CA ASP A 109 -4.97 -11.91 -8.15
C ASP A 109 -4.36 -10.93 -9.17
N GLY A 110 -3.14 -10.45 -8.87
CA GLY A 110 -2.42 -9.36 -9.52
C GLY A 110 -1.68 -8.54 -8.46
N ASP A 111 -1.36 -7.28 -8.76
CA ASP A 111 -0.67 -6.39 -7.82
C ASP A 111 -1.72 -5.51 -7.10
N PRO A 112 -2.27 -5.90 -5.92
CA PRO A 112 -3.25 -5.12 -5.15
C PRO A 112 -2.77 -3.73 -4.74
N TRP A 113 -1.46 -3.55 -4.61
CA TRP A 113 -0.84 -2.27 -4.34
C TRP A 113 0.56 -2.22 -4.95
N HIS A 114 1.02 -1.00 -5.24
CA HIS A 114 2.30 -0.74 -5.87
C HIS A 114 2.97 0.46 -5.22
N LEU A 115 4.23 0.32 -4.79
CA LEU A 115 5.04 1.42 -4.26
C LEU A 115 6.29 1.60 -5.10
N SER A 116 6.38 2.76 -5.75
CA SER A 116 7.61 3.22 -6.41
C SER A 116 8.35 4.24 -5.56
N VAL A 117 9.67 4.14 -5.47
CA VAL A 117 10.56 5.08 -4.76
C VAL A 117 11.77 5.44 -5.63
N ASP A 118 11.96 6.74 -5.85
CA ASP A 118 13.00 7.39 -6.64
C ASP A 118 13.18 6.84 -8.06
N GLY A 119 12.16 6.14 -8.60
CA GLY A 119 12.22 5.46 -9.89
C GLY A 119 13.25 4.31 -9.94
N VAL A 120 13.69 3.83 -8.77
CA VAL A 120 14.70 2.78 -8.62
C VAL A 120 14.12 1.58 -7.90
N LEU A 121 13.40 1.81 -6.82
CA LEU A 121 12.72 0.75 -6.09
C LEU A 121 11.28 0.66 -6.56
N ASP A 122 10.87 -0.55 -6.90
CA ASP A 122 9.49 -0.92 -7.18
C ASP A 122 9.14 -2.06 -6.22
N LEU A 123 8.01 -1.93 -5.52
CA LEU A 123 7.50 -2.95 -4.62
C LEU A 123 6.06 -3.24 -4.98
N GLU A 124 5.72 -4.52 -5.10
CA GLU A 124 4.41 -4.99 -5.52
C GLU A 124 3.83 -5.90 -4.44
N GLY A 125 2.59 -5.61 -4.03
CA GLY A 125 1.87 -6.51 -3.14
C GLY A 125 1.52 -7.80 -3.84
N PRO A 126 1.66 -8.98 -3.21
CA PRO A 126 1.16 -10.21 -3.82
C PRO A 126 -0.37 -10.27 -3.75
N GLY A 127 -1.00 -10.73 -4.83
CA GLY A 127 -2.40 -11.13 -4.80
C GLY A 127 -2.63 -12.40 -3.96
N PRO A 128 -3.88 -12.73 -3.58
CA PRO A 128 -4.19 -13.88 -2.72
C PRO A 128 -3.69 -15.22 -3.26
N GLY A 129 -3.73 -15.44 -4.57
CA GLY A 129 -3.25 -16.66 -5.23
C GLY A 129 -1.75 -16.86 -5.06
N ASP A 130 -0.97 -15.81 -5.30
CA ASP A 130 0.50 -15.86 -5.19
C ASP A 130 0.93 -15.95 -3.72
N HIS A 131 0.28 -15.21 -2.83
CA HIS A 131 0.46 -15.36 -1.38
C HIS A 131 0.26 -16.83 -0.93
N ASN A 132 -0.85 -17.44 -1.35
CA ASN A 132 -1.16 -18.83 -0.99
C ASN A 132 -0.18 -19.84 -1.60
N ALA A 133 0.24 -19.64 -2.84
CA ALA A 133 1.21 -20.51 -3.50
C ALA A 133 2.60 -20.39 -2.87
N TRP A 134 3.00 -19.19 -2.43
CA TRP A 134 4.24 -19.00 -1.66
C TRP A 134 4.20 -19.70 -0.30
N LEU A 135 3.14 -19.52 0.48
CA LEU A 135 2.98 -20.22 1.77
C LEU A 135 2.99 -21.75 1.62
N ALA A 136 2.54 -22.27 0.48
CA ALA A 136 2.57 -23.69 0.16
C ALA A 136 3.93 -24.19 -0.37
N GLY A 137 4.92 -23.29 -0.57
CA GLY A 137 6.21 -23.61 -1.17
C GLY A 137 6.15 -23.92 -2.68
N ASN A 138 5.08 -23.49 -3.34
CA ASN A 138 4.81 -23.74 -4.76
C ASN A 138 5.23 -22.56 -5.65
N LEU A 139 5.55 -21.41 -5.06
CA LEU A 139 6.29 -20.32 -5.69
C LEU A 139 7.69 -20.30 -5.11
N ALA A 140 8.69 -20.29 -5.99
CA ALA A 140 10.08 -20.12 -5.61
C ALA A 140 10.46 -18.64 -5.72
N ASP A 141 11.34 -18.19 -4.84
CA ASP A 141 12.03 -16.92 -5.00
C ASP A 141 12.73 -16.91 -6.37
N GLU A 142 12.47 -15.91 -7.22
CA GLU A 142 13.31 -15.74 -8.39
C GLU A 142 14.74 -15.38 -7.94
N PRO A 143 15.78 -15.95 -8.59
CA PRO A 143 17.18 -15.78 -8.19
C PRO A 143 17.74 -14.38 -8.43
#